data_AF-A0AAP5QRV1-F1
#
_entry.id   AF-A0AAP5QRV1-F1
#
_cell.length_a   1.000
_cell.length_b   1.000
_cell.length_c   1.000
_cell.angle_alpha   90.00
_cell.angle_beta   90.00
_cell.angle_gamma   90.00
#
_symmetry.space_group_name_H-M   'P 1'
#
loop_
_entity.id
_entity.type
_entity.pdbx_description
1 polymer ?
#
loop_
_entity_poly.entity_id
_entity_poly.type
_entity_poly.pdbx_seq_one_letter_code
_entity_poly.pdbx_strand_id
1 'polypeptide(L)'
;MIEKRDFNMSLYYADGIEIEETSTGIDITAGSIKKGDKTYPMEAVSFDLQPDDTTKVAYQLYVLHDIKSDEISYLLTKTYVEPDGYYQGYSGSKKLIMIPVQIVVDPQGNREGLITIYVQNKEGDKDEA
;
A
#
# COMPACT_ATOMS: atom_id res chain seq x y z
N MET A 1 1.29 -15.96 4.08
CA MET A 1 -0.07 -15.46 4.37
C MET A 1 -0.04 -13.95 4.30
N ILE A 2 -1.08 -13.31 3.76
CA ILE A 2 -1.20 -11.86 3.75
C ILE A 2 -1.96 -11.44 5.01
N GLU A 3 -1.33 -10.58 5.80
CA GLU A 3 -1.91 -10.01 7.01
C GLU A 3 -2.55 -8.66 6.70
N LYS A 4 -3.73 -8.40 7.28
CA LYS A 4 -4.42 -7.12 7.20
C LYS A 4 -4.34 -6.40 8.54
N ARG A 5 -3.99 -5.11 8.53
CA ARG A 5 -3.96 -4.28 9.72
C ARG A 5 -4.42 -2.86 9.44
N ASP A 6 -4.95 -2.24 10.48
CA ASP A 6 -5.17 -0.80 10.51
C ASP A 6 -3.93 -0.10 11.05
N PHE A 7 -3.63 1.07 10.50
CA PHE A 7 -2.57 1.95 10.98
C PHE A 7 -3.13 3.35 11.17
N ASN A 8 -3.17 3.77 12.44
CA ASN A 8 -3.64 5.07 12.86
C ASN A 8 -2.70 6.18 12.36
N MET A 9 -3.22 7.13 11.58
CA MET A 9 -2.52 8.34 11.18
C MET A 9 -3.32 9.61 11.44
N SER A 10 -2.62 10.65 11.90
CA SER A 10 -3.20 11.97 12.14
C SER A 10 -3.18 12.89 10.92
N LEU A 11 -2.17 12.77 10.05
CA LEU A 11 -1.96 13.71 8.95
C LEU A 11 -2.55 13.26 7.61
N TYR A 12 -2.36 11.98 7.25
CA TYR A 12 -2.91 11.39 6.03
C TYR A 12 -3.65 10.11 6.37
N TYR A 13 -4.88 9.97 5.94
CA TYR A 13 -5.66 8.75 6.12
C TYR A 13 -6.56 8.49 4.92
N ALA A 14 -6.87 7.22 4.70
CA ALA A 14 -7.82 6.77 3.70
C ALA A 14 -9.25 6.92 4.21
N ASP A 15 -10.13 7.35 3.32
CA ASP A 15 -11.57 7.50 3.56
C ASP A 15 -12.31 6.84 2.39
N GLY A 16 -13.09 5.79 2.70
CA GLY A 16 -13.83 4.99 1.72
C GLY A 16 -12.99 4.07 0.83
N ILE A 17 -11.68 3.91 1.08
CA ILE A 17 -10.81 2.99 0.34
C ILE A 17 -10.77 1.64 1.08
N GLU A 18 -11.14 0.58 0.38
CA GLU A 18 -11.07 -0.80 0.84
C GLU A 18 -10.02 -1.55 0.00
N ILE A 19 -9.29 -2.47 0.63
CA ILE A 19 -8.25 -3.27 -0.03
C ILE A 19 -8.54 -4.76 0.23
N GLU A 20 -8.73 -5.49 -0.85
CA GLU A 20 -9.06 -6.91 -0.80
C GLU A 20 -8.05 -7.77 -1.56
N GLU A 21 -7.68 -8.89 -0.95
CA GLU A 21 -6.98 -9.95 -1.67
C GLU A 21 -8.00 -10.73 -2.48
N THR A 22 -7.70 -10.94 -3.76
CA THR A 22 -8.48 -11.77 -4.66
C THR A 22 -7.71 -13.05 -5.02
N SER A 23 -8.36 -13.95 -5.76
CA SER A 23 -7.69 -15.16 -6.25
C SER A 23 -6.46 -14.86 -7.13
N THR A 24 -6.42 -13.73 -7.84
CA THR A 24 -5.32 -13.38 -8.76
C THR A 24 -4.40 -12.26 -8.26
N GLY A 25 -4.87 -11.42 -7.33
CA GLY A 25 -4.05 -10.32 -6.83
C GLY A 25 -4.76 -9.45 -5.79
N ILE A 26 -4.79 -8.13 -6.04
CA ILE A 26 -5.32 -7.12 -5.14
C ILE A 26 -6.30 -6.22 -5.87
N ASP A 27 -7.46 -6.00 -5.26
CA ASP A 27 -8.44 -5.01 -5.67
C ASP A 27 -8.53 -3.89 -4.62
N ILE A 28 -8.63 -2.65 -5.10
CA ILE A 28 -8.73 -1.44 -4.30
C ILE A 28 -9.90 -0.61 -4.82
N THR A 29 -10.84 -0.29 -3.94
CA THR A 29 -12.01 0.53 -4.30
C THR A 29 -11.63 1.99 -4.51
N ALA A 30 -12.48 2.71 -5.24
CA ALA A 30 -12.38 4.16 -5.31
C ALA A 30 -12.70 4.79 -3.95
N GLY A 31 -12.07 5.91 -3.64
CA GLY A 31 -12.27 6.60 -2.38
C GLY A 31 -11.47 7.90 -2.35
N SER A 32 -10.94 8.25 -1.18
CA SER A 32 -10.10 9.44 -1.07
C SER A 32 -9.02 9.33 0.00
N ILE A 33 -7.95 10.11 -0.17
CA ILE A 33 -7.00 10.40 0.90
C ILE A 33 -7.37 11.76 1.50
N LYS A 34 -7.44 11.83 2.82
CA LYS A 34 -7.68 13.06 3.57
C LYS A 34 -6.38 13.62 4.15
N LYS A 35 -6.28 14.95 4.21
CA LYS A 35 -5.18 15.68 4.87
C LYS A 35 -5.70 17.00 5.43
N GLY A 36 -6.04 17.03 6.71
CA GLY A 36 -6.79 18.17 7.28
C GLY A 36 -8.09 18.37 6.49
N ASP A 37 -8.35 19.59 6.04
CA ASP A 37 -9.55 19.92 5.25
C ASP A 37 -9.47 19.53 3.76
N LYS A 38 -8.30 19.05 3.30
CA LYS A 38 -8.13 18.64 1.90
C LYS A 38 -8.56 17.19 1.69
N THR A 39 -9.22 16.96 0.56
CA THR A 39 -9.61 15.64 0.06
C THR A 39 -9.00 15.43 -1.31
N TYR A 40 -8.30 14.32 -1.51
CA TYR A 40 -7.71 13.93 -2.78
C TYR A 40 -8.43 12.67 -3.27
N PRO A 41 -9.19 12.73 -4.38
CA PRO A 41 -9.89 11.56 -4.91
C PRO A 41 -8.89 10.53 -5.41
N MET A 42 -9.20 9.25 -5.16
CA MET A 42 -8.43 8.12 -5.65
C MET A 42 -9.35 7.23 -6.48
N GLU A 43 -8.92 6.91 -7.69
CA GLU A 43 -9.60 5.95 -8.55
C GLU A 43 -9.43 4.53 -8.03
N ALA A 44 -10.39 3.66 -8.35
CA ALA A 44 -10.27 2.23 -8.11
C ALA A 44 -9.10 1.66 -8.93
N VAL A 45 -8.34 0.74 -8.33
CA VAL A 45 -7.22 0.06 -9.00
C VAL A 45 -7.21 -1.41 -8.67
N SER A 46 -6.84 -2.23 -9.64
CA SER A 46 -6.68 -3.68 -9.49
C SER A 46 -5.37 -4.11 -10.12
N PHE A 47 -4.66 -5.04 -9.51
CA PHE A 47 -3.44 -5.60 -10.08
C PHE A 47 -3.22 -7.05 -9.67
N ASP A 48 -2.67 -7.83 -10.60
CA ASP A 48 -2.35 -9.23 -10.36
C ASP A 48 -1.03 -9.39 -9.58
N LEU A 49 -1.01 -10.37 -8.70
CA LEU A 49 0.17 -10.82 -7.96
C LEU A 49 0.76 -12.06 -8.65
N GLN A 50 1.31 -11.84 -9.85
CA GLN A 50 1.85 -12.93 -10.65
C GLN A 50 3.20 -13.41 -10.10
N PRO A 51 3.39 -14.74 -9.91
CA PRO A 51 4.71 -15.28 -9.59
C PRO A 51 5.67 -15.09 -10.77
N ASP A 52 6.96 -15.17 -10.48
CA ASP A 52 8.00 -15.44 -11.48
C ASP A 52 8.40 -16.91 -11.37
N ASP A 53 8.77 -17.54 -12.49
CA ASP A 53 9.06 -18.97 -12.53
C ASP A 53 10.27 -19.39 -11.68
N THR A 54 11.16 -18.45 -11.35
CA THR A 54 12.47 -18.77 -10.79
C THR A 54 12.79 -18.07 -9.49
N THR A 55 12.30 -16.84 -9.30
CA THR A 55 12.64 -16.03 -8.14
C THR A 55 11.41 -15.45 -7.46
N LYS A 56 11.55 -15.10 -6.18
CA LYS A 56 10.49 -14.38 -5.47
C LYS A 56 10.36 -12.98 -6.08
N VAL A 57 9.12 -12.47 -6.12
CA VAL A 57 8.81 -11.11 -6.57
C VAL A 57 8.07 -10.36 -5.48
N ALA A 58 8.52 -9.15 -5.18
CA ALA A 58 7.85 -8.24 -4.26
C ALA A 58 6.99 -7.24 -5.04
N TYR A 59 5.74 -7.11 -4.64
CA TYR A 59 4.80 -6.10 -5.08
C TYR A 59 4.62 -5.08 -3.95
N GLN A 60 4.96 -3.83 -4.22
CA GLN A 60 4.77 -2.72 -3.29
C GLN A 60 3.89 -1.66 -3.94
N LEU A 61 2.76 -1.36 -3.31
CA LEU A 61 1.92 -0.24 -3.69
C LEU A 61 2.22 0.93 -2.76
N TYR A 62 2.65 2.03 -3.35
CA TYR A 62 2.90 3.29 -2.67
C TYR A 62 1.80 4.29 -2.96
N VAL A 63 1.50 5.13 -1.97
CA VAL A 63 0.75 6.37 -2.18
C VAL A 63 1.73 7.52 -2.06
N LEU A 64 1.80 8.33 -3.12
CA LEU A 64 2.77 9.41 -3.26
C LEU A 64 2.03 10.75 -3.38
N HIS A 65 2.57 11.78 -2.72
CA HIS A 65 2.13 13.16 -2.84
C HIS A 65 3.18 13.97 -3.61
N ASP A 66 2.81 14.46 -4.79
CA ASP A 66 3.56 15.48 -5.50
C ASP A 66 3.27 16.86 -4.89
N ILE A 67 4.21 17.38 -4.10
CA ILE A 67 4.06 18.66 -3.41
C ILE A 67 3.96 19.84 -4.39
N LYS A 68 4.48 19.70 -5.62
CA LYS A 68 4.47 20.79 -6.61
C LYS A 68 3.10 20.92 -7.27
N SER A 69 2.49 19.80 -7.65
CA SER A 69 1.13 19.80 -8.25
C SER A 69 0.00 19.66 -7.23
N ASP A 70 0.32 19.34 -5.96
CA ASP A 70 -0.66 19.01 -4.91
C ASP A 70 -1.54 17.82 -5.30
N GLU A 71 -0.95 16.82 -5.98
CA GLU A 71 -1.63 15.61 -6.43
C GLU A 71 -1.18 14.38 -5.62
N ILE A 72 -2.14 13.50 -5.33
CA ILE A 72 -1.88 12.19 -4.72
C ILE A 72 -2.15 11.11 -5.75
N SER A 73 -1.26 10.12 -5.82
CA SER A 73 -1.32 9.04 -6.80
C SER A 73 -0.78 7.73 -6.23
N TYR A 74 -1.23 6.62 -6.82
CA TYR A 74 -0.62 5.32 -6.60
C TYR A 74 0.63 5.12 -7.46
N LEU A 75 1.60 4.40 -6.92
CA LEU A 75 2.72 3.82 -7.66
C LEU A 75 2.86 2.34 -7.26
N LEU A 76 2.61 1.44 -8.20
CA LEU A 76 2.90 0.02 -8.03
C LEU A 76 4.32 -0.26 -8.53
N THR A 77 5.11 -0.96 -7.72
CA THR A 77 6.40 -1.50 -8.12
C THR A 77 6.41 -3.01 -7.98
N LYS A 78 6.93 -3.68 -9.01
CA LYS A 78 7.30 -5.10 -8.97
C LYS A 78 8.82 -5.19 -8.99
N THR A 79 9.41 -5.81 -7.97
CA THR A 79 10.86 -5.97 -7.83
C THR A 79 11.20 -7.43 -7.59
N TYR A 80 12.28 -7.89 -8.17
CA TYR A 80 12.83 -9.20 -7.84
C TYR A 80 13.44 -9.18 -6.44
N VAL A 81 13.21 -10.24 -5.69
CA VAL A 81 13.75 -10.41 -4.35
C VAL A 81 15.09 -11.12 -4.47
N GLU A 82 16.11 -10.52 -3.88
CA GLU A 82 17.47 -11.06 -3.82
C GLU A 82 17.50 -12.33 -2.93
N PRO A 83 18.52 -13.20 -3.08
CA PRO A 83 18.61 -14.44 -2.30
C PRO A 83 18.63 -14.26 -0.78
N ASP A 84 19.04 -13.10 -0.29
CA ASP A 84 19.03 -12.73 1.14
C ASP A 84 17.68 -12.17 1.63
N GLY A 85 16.68 -12.09 0.74
CA GLY A 85 15.36 -11.55 1.01
C GLY A 85 15.22 -10.05 0.75
N TYR A 86 16.29 -9.36 0.34
CA TYR A 86 16.24 -7.93 0.06
C TYR A 86 15.49 -7.61 -1.24
N TYR A 87 14.75 -6.51 -1.24
CA TYR A 87 14.22 -5.89 -2.45
C TYR A 87 14.15 -4.37 -2.26
N GLN A 88 14.33 -3.63 -3.35
CA GLN A 88 14.44 -2.18 -3.30
C GLN A 88 13.09 -1.52 -3.00
N GLY A 89 13.07 -0.65 -2.00
CA GLY A 89 11.92 0.23 -1.75
C GLY A 89 11.93 1.49 -2.63
N TYR A 90 10.86 2.27 -2.52
CA TYR A 90 10.72 3.55 -3.21
C TYR A 90 11.86 4.54 -2.93
N SER A 91 12.46 5.09 -3.99
CA SER A 91 13.54 6.08 -3.95
C SER A 91 13.27 7.33 -4.81
N GLY A 92 12.01 7.56 -5.17
CA GLY A 92 11.60 8.68 -6.03
C GLY A 92 11.53 10.03 -5.33
N SER A 93 11.35 11.09 -6.12
CA SER A 93 11.37 12.48 -5.65
C SER A 93 10.04 12.98 -5.05
N LYS A 94 8.92 12.31 -5.33
CA LYS A 94 7.62 12.61 -4.71
C LYS A 94 7.61 12.13 -3.26
N LYS A 95 6.83 12.79 -2.40
CA LYS A 95 6.74 12.43 -0.98
C LYS A 95 5.97 11.12 -0.83
N LEU A 96 6.62 10.07 -0.33
CA LEU A 96 5.94 8.85 0.10
C LEU A 96 5.07 9.15 1.34
N ILE A 97 3.78 8.79 1.30
CA ILE A 97 2.87 9.01 2.42
C ILE A 97 2.29 7.71 3.00
N MET A 98 2.11 6.67 2.19
CA MET A 98 1.56 5.38 2.63
C MET A 98 2.16 4.22 1.83
N ILE A 99 2.20 3.04 2.43
CA ILE A 99 2.55 1.77 1.76
C ILE A 99 1.41 0.77 2.01
N PRO A 100 0.26 0.95 1.34
CA PRO A 100 -0.93 0.12 1.58
C PRO A 100 -0.74 -1.37 1.29
N VAL A 101 0.16 -1.74 0.36
CA VAL A 101 0.41 -3.14 0.00
C VAL A 101 1.91 -3.42 -0.04
N GLN A 102 2.34 -4.48 0.64
CA GLN A 102 3.70 -5.02 0.58
C GLN A 102 3.61 -6.54 0.60
N ILE A 103 3.69 -7.18 -0.56
CA ILE A 103 3.47 -8.62 -0.69
C ILE A 103 4.60 -9.23 -1.51
N VAL A 104 5.16 -10.33 -1.02
CA VAL A 104 6.09 -11.18 -1.75
C VAL A 104 5.34 -12.41 -2.26
N VAL A 105 5.58 -12.77 -3.52
CA VAL A 105 5.04 -13.96 -4.18
C VAL A 105 6.21 -14.86 -4.52
N ASP A 106 6.14 -16.13 -4.13
CA ASP A 106 7.14 -17.14 -4.51
C ASP A 106 6.84 -17.80 -5.86
N PRO A 107 7.78 -18.58 -6.43
CA PRO A 107 7.55 -19.25 -7.71
C PRO A 107 6.43 -20.28 -7.72
N GLN A 108 5.96 -20.72 -6.54
CA GLN A 108 4.82 -21.62 -6.40
C GLN A 108 3.49 -20.87 -6.33
N GLY A 109 3.53 -19.53 -6.33
CA GLY A 109 2.36 -18.66 -6.22
C GLY A 109 1.91 -18.40 -4.79
N ASN A 110 2.67 -18.83 -3.77
CA ASN A 110 2.34 -18.52 -2.39
C ASN A 110 2.61 -17.03 -2.12
N ARG A 111 1.72 -16.41 -1.34
CA ARG A 111 1.77 -14.97 -1.03
C ARG A 111 2.01 -14.73 0.45
N GLU A 112 2.93 -13.84 0.77
CA GLU A 112 3.24 -13.42 2.13
C GLU A 112 3.44 -11.90 2.19
N GLY A 113 2.90 -11.25 3.23
CA GLY A 113 3.08 -9.80 3.37
C GLY A 113 1.96 -9.11 4.12
N LEU A 114 1.83 -7.82 3.86
CA LEU A 114 0.98 -6.90 4.61
C LEU A 114 0.11 -6.07 3.67
N ILE A 115 -1.17 -5.97 4.04
CA ILE A 115 -2.07 -4.90 3.63
C ILE A 115 -2.27 -3.98 4.83
N THR A 116 -1.95 -2.70 4.67
CA THR A 116 -2.11 -1.68 5.72
C THR A 116 -3.17 -0.67 5.30
N ILE A 117 -4.25 -0.58 6.07
CA ILE A 117 -5.31 0.41 5.91
C ILE A 117 -4.99 1.59 6.82
N TYR A 118 -4.81 2.76 6.23
CA TYR A 118 -4.44 3.97 6.97
C TYR A 118 -5.70 4.69 7.44
N VAL A 119 -6.03 4.57 8.72
CA VAL A 119 -7.27 5.13 9.28
C VAL A 119 -6.98 6.39 10.07
N GLN A 120 -7.97 7.29 10.17
CA GLN A 120 -7.83 8.49 10.98
C GLN A 120 -7.64 8.10 12.45
N ASN A 121 -6.67 8.72 13.14
CA ASN A 121 -6.60 8.65 14.59
C ASN A 121 -7.97 9.06 15.17
N LYS A 122 -8.64 8.13 15.85
CA LYS A 122 -9.76 8.50 16.71
C LYS A 122 -9.14 9.13 17.96
N GLU A 123 -9.38 10.42 18.21
CA GLU A 123 -9.06 11.02 19.50
C GLU A 123 -9.81 10.23 20.59
N GLY A 124 -9.11 9.35 21.32
CA GLY A 124 -9.72 8.45 22.29
C GLY A 124 -8.77 7.43 22.89
N ASP A 125 -7.83 6.88 22.11
CA ASP A 125 -6.83 5.95 22.65
C ASP A 125 -5.66 6.76 23.23
N LYS A 126 -5.87 7.29 24.44
CA LYS A 126 -4.76 7.50 25.34
C LYS A 126 -4.24 6.13 25.69
N ASP A 127 -3.03 5.80 25.26
CA ASP A 127 -2.26 4.72 25.84
C ASP A 127 -2.24 4.93 27.37
N GLU A 128 -3.01 4.13 28.09
CA GLU A 128 -2.77 3.96 29.52
C GLU A 128 -1.43 3.25 29.66
N ALA A 129 -0.47 3.99 30.21
CA ALA A 129 0.89 3.54 30.49
C ALA A 129 0.95 2.48 31.60
#